data_AF-X1JTR6-F1
#
_entry.id   AF-X1JTR6-F1
#
_cell.length_a   1.000
_cell.length_b   1.000
_cell.length_c   1.000
_cell.angle_alpha   90.00
_cell.angle_beta   90.00
_cell.angle_gamma   90.00
#
_symmetry.space_group_name_H-M   'P 1'
#
loop_
_entity.id
_entity.type
_entity.pdbx_description
1 polymer ?
#
loop_
_entity_poly.entity_id
_entity_poly.type
_entity_poly.pdbx_seq_one_letter_code
_entity_poly.pdbx_strand_id
1 'polypeptide(L)'
;MEKGYPLVRRPTGGLAVLHEDEMSYSMVGVFARDGFPANRQGAYKKAHESIKEALSTFGFEVNLYHGREPWNKEALCSSSWIAYDIILTGKGKIGGSAQKVNREILLQHGSISLPEGTDGNCLGAKITENFEKFFQTKLKQQELTEAELSLSEKFAKEKYEKWEWNYKGGRFLFLGRD
;
A
#
# COMPACT_ATOMS: atom_id res chain seq x y z
N MET A 1 -6.83 -16.22 26.76
CA MET A 1 -7.30 -15.07 25.94
C MET A 1 -6.72 -15.26 24.56
N GLU A 2 -7.56 -15.53 23.56
CA GLU A 2 -7.11 -15.51 22.17
C GLU A 2 -6.51 -14.13 21.88
N LYS A 3 -5.28 -14.10 21.37
CA LYS A 3 -4.63 -12.85 20.96
C LYS A 3 -5.35 -12.36 19.72
N GLY A 4 -6.24 -11.38 19.86
CA GLY A 4 -6.82 -10.67 18.72
C GLY A 4 -5.75 -9.91 17.93
N TYR A 5 -6.10 -9.48 16.72
CA TYR A 5 -5.21 -8.70 15.85
C TYR A 5 -4.92 -7.31 16.45
N PRO A 6 -3.66 -6.82 16.39
CA PRO A 6 -3.34 -5.46 16.79
C PRO A 6 -4.02 -4.46 15.85
N LEU A 7 -4.64 -3.42 16.42
CA LEU A 7 -5.26 -2.33 15.65
C LEU A 7 -4.27 -1.18 15.49
N VAL A 8 -3.91 -0.87 14.24
CA VAL A 8 -3.02 0.24 13.91
C VAL A 8 -3.68 1.18 12.91
N ARG A 9 -3.60 2.49 13.16
CA ARG A 9 -4.06 3.53 12.24
C ARG A 9 -2.90 4.13 11.46
N ARG A 10 -2.91 3.92 10.14
CA ARG A 10 -1.94 4.51 9.20
C ARG A 10 -2.11 6.04 9.03
N PRO A 11 -1.06 6.77 8.61
CA PRO A 11 -1.12 8.23 8.40
C PRO A 11 -1.92 8.68 7.18
N THR A 12 -2.20 7.77 6.24
CA THR A 12 -3.00 8.01 5.02
C THR A 12 -4.49 7.73 5.27
N GLY A 13 -5.37 8.21 4.38
CA GLY A 13 -6.79 7.83 4.38
C GLY A 13 -7.05 6.40 3.87
N GLY A 14 -8.31 6.15 3.50
CA GLY A 14 -8.81 4.87 2.99
C GLY A 14 -9.46 3.99 4.07
N LEU A 15 -9.90 2.80 3.67
CA LEU A 15 -10.63 1.85 4.52
C LEU A 15 -9.70 0.92 5.32
N ALA A 16 -10.26 0.13 6.23
CA ALA A 16 -9.52 -0.85 7.02
C ALA A 16 -9.01 -2.01 6.13
N VAL A 17 -7.81 -2.52 6.44
CA VAL A 17 -7.18 -3.66 5.77
C VAL A 17 -6.77 -4.65 6.85
N LEU A 18 -7.09 -5.92 6.67
CA LEU A 18 -6.51 -7.00 7.45
C LEU A 18 -5.22 -7.43 6.72
N HIS A 19 -4.09 -7.33 7.40
CA HIS A 19 -2.79 -7.72 6.87
C HIS A 19 -2.54 -9.20 7.21
N GLU A 20 -2.60 -10.07 6.21
CA GLU A 20 -2.36 -11.51 6.30
C GLU A 20 -1.71 -11.99 4.99
N ASP A 21 -0.55 -12.66 5.08
CA ASP A 21 0.20 -13.24 3.96
C ASP A 21 0.33 -12.32 2.73
N GLU A 22 0.84 -11.11 2.95
CA GLU A 22 0.97 -10.06 1.94
C GLU A 22 2.36 -9.39 1.95
N MET A 23 2.71 -8.80 0.82
CA MET A 23 3.87 -7.92 0.68
C MET A 23 3.42 -6.46 0.74
N SER A 24 3.94 -5.73 1.72
CA SER A 24 3.75 -4.29 1.84
C SER A 24 4.88 -3.51 1.16
N TYR A 25 4.55 -2.38 0.55
CA TYR A 25 5.51 -1.45 -0.04
C TYR A 25 5.17 -0.01 0.29
N SER A 26 6.18 0.87 0.25
CA SER A 26 5.96 2.31 0.32
C SER A 26 6.93 3.06 -0.59
N MET A 27 6.49 4.21 -1.07
CA MET A 27 7.27 5.12 -1.90
C MET A 27 7.00 6.57 -1.48
N VAL A 28 8.07 7.36 -1.43
CA VAL A 28 8.05 8.77 -1.07
C VAL A 28 8.84 9.57 -2.10
N GLY A 29 8.34 10.74 -2.48
CA GLY A 29 9.08 11.68 -3.31
C GLY A 29 8.22 12.80 -3.87
N VAL A 30 8.84 13.67 -4.65
CA VAL A 30 8.23 14.88 -5.19
C VAL A 30 7.66 14.63 -6.59
N PHE A 31 6.41 15.05 -6.79
CA PHE A 31 5.74 15.01 -8.08
C PHE A 31 6.56 15.72 -9.17
N ALA A 32 6.57 15.15 -10.37
CA ALA A 32 7.27 15.67 -11.55
C ALA A 32 8.80 15.86 -11.39
N ARG A 33 9.41 15.34 -10.31
CA ARG A 33 10.85 15.42 -10.07
C ARG A 33 11.48 14.05 -9.81
N ASP A 34 10.95 13.30 -8.84
CA ASP A 34 11.58 12.06 -8.38
C ASP A 34 11.02 10.84 -9.14
N GLY A 35 10.80 10.99 -10.46
CA GLY A 35 10.21 9.95 -11.32
C GLY A 35 8.68 9.82 -11.24
N PHE A 36 8.05 10.53 -10.29
CA PHE A 36 6.60 10.54 -10.10
C PHE A 36 5.87 11.38 -11.17
N PRO A 37 4.70 10.94 -11.64
CA PRO A 37 3.80 11.78 -12.43
C PRO A 37 3.38 13.05 -11.67
N ALA A 38 2.90 14.07 -12.37
CA ALA A 38 2.51 15.36 -11.76
C ALA A 38 1.22 15.31 -10.90
N ASN A 39 0.61 14.13 -10.71
CA ASN A 39 -0.62 13.99 -9.95
C ASN A 39 -0.75 12.62 -9.25
N ARG A 40 -1.59 12.60 -8.20
CA ARG A 40 -1.88 11.44 -7.35
C ARG A 40 -2.29 10.19 -8.13
N GLN A 41 -3.26 10.34 -9.03
CA GLN A 41 -3.83 9.20 -9.77
C GLN A 41 -2.81 8.60 -10.74
N GLY A 42 -1.99 9.44 -11.37
CA GLY A 42 -0.88 9.01 -12.21
C GLY A 42 0.15 8.22 -11.43
N ALA A 43 0.57 8.71 -10.25
CA ALA A 43 1.51 7.98 -9.39
C ALA A 43 0.96 6.62 -8.93
N TYR A 44 -0.33 6.60 -8.56
CA TYR A 44 -1.03 5.37 -8.19
C TYR A 44 -1.02 4.35 -9.33
N LYS A 45 -1.50 4.77 -10.51
CA LYS A 45 -1.55 3.96 -11.72
C LYS A 45 -0.16 3.45 -12.07
N LYS A 46 0.84 4.32 -12.10
CA LYS A 46 2.22 3.96 -12.49
C LYS A 46 2.84 2.92 -11.56
N ALA A 47 2.64 3.04 -10.24
CA ALA A 47 3.09 2.03 -9.28
C ALA A 47 2.40 0.67 -9.52
N HIS A 48 1.08 0.69 -9.73
CA HIS A 48 0.33 -0.54 -9.94
C HIS A 48 0.56 -1.17 -11.32
N GLU A 49 0.83 -0.40 -12.36
CA GLU A 49 1.29 -0.91 -13.66
C GLU A 49 2.65 -1.62 -13.51
N SER A 50 3.56 -1.02 -12.74
CA SER A 50 4.87 -1.62 -12.45
C SER A 50 4.75 -2.95 -11.68
N ILE A 51 3.87 -3.03 -10.69
CA ILE A 51 3.60 -4.26 -9.92
C ILE A 51 2.89 -5.29 -10.80
N LYS A 52 1.90 -4.87 -11.59
CA LYS A 52 1.21 -5.73 -12.55
C LYS A 52 2.22 -6.39 -13.48
N GLU A 53 3.13 -5.62 -14.07
CA GLU A 53 4.17 -6.16 -14.95
C GLU A 53 5.04 -7.19 -14.23
N ALA A 54 5.39 -6.97 -12.96
CA ALA A 54 6.18 -7.94 -12.19
C ALA A 54 5.40 -9.25 -12.01
N LEU A 55 4.15 -9.18 -11.55
CA LEU A 55 3.28 -10.35 -11.39
C LEU A 55 3.07 -11.11 -12.72
N SER A 56 2.91 -10.40 -13.84
CA SER A 56 2.77 -11.02 -15.16
C SER A 56 4.01 -11.80 -15.58
N THR A 57 5.23 -11.37 -15.22
CA THR A 57 6.46 -12.14 -15.50
C THR A 57 6.54 -13.46 -14.73
N PHE A 58 5.77 -13.61 -13.65
CA PHE A 58 5.63 -14.85 -12.88
C PHE A 58 4.47 -15.72 -13.39
N GLY A 59 3.85 -15.36 -14.51
CA GLY A 59 2.76 -16.13 -15.13
C GLY A 59 1.37 -15.81 -14.60
N PHE A 60 1.22 -14.82 -13.72
CA PHE A 60 -0.09 -14.41 -13.21
C PHE A 60 -0.82 -13.51 -14.20
N GLU A 61 -2.08 -13.86 -14.49
CA GLU A 61 -2.96 -13.00 -15.28
C GLU A 61 -3.55 -11.90 -14.41
N VAL A 62 -2.92 -10.73 -14.44
CA VAL A 62 -3.27 -9.58 -13.60
C VAL A 62 -3.70 -8.37 -14.42
N ASN A 63 -4.72 -7.67 -13.93
CA ASN A 63 -5.30 -6.50 -14.56
C ASN A 63 -5.46 -5.35 -13.56
N LEU A 64 -5.61 -4.14 -14.08
CA LEU A 64 -5.93 -2.98 -13.27
C LEU A 64 -7.44 -2.72 -13.36
N TYR A 65 -8.07 -2.41 -12.23
CA TYR A 65 -9.49 -2.10 -12.23
C TYR A 65 -9.76 -0.78 -12.97
N HIS A 66 -10.69 -0.80 -13.92
CA HIS A 66 -11.08 0.37 -14.71
C HIS A 66 -12.51 0.85 -14.45
N GLY A 67 -13.23 0.23 -13.51
CA GLY A 67 -14.58 0.64 -13.18
C GLY A 67 -14.64 2.02 -12.50
N ARG A 68 -15.76 2.70 -12.69
CA ARG A 68 -15.99 4.07 -12.21
C ARG A 68 -16.65 4.14 -10.83
N GLU A 69 -17.21 3.03 -10.35
CA GLU A 69 -17.95 2.97 -9.09
C GLU A 69 -17.26 2.04 -8.10
N PRO A 70 -17.11 2.42 -6.82
CA PRO A 70 -16.72 1.48 -5.78
C PRO A 70 -17.80 0.41 -5.68
N TRP A 71 -17.45 -0.85 -5.97
CA TRP A 71 -18.35 -1.95 -5.66
C TRP A 71 -18.39 -2.13 -4.13
N ASN A 72 -19.58 -1.92 -3.56
CA ASN A 72 -20.06 -2.22 -2.19
C ASN A 72 -19.73 -1.29 -0.99
N LYS A 73 -20.74 -1.18 -0.09
CA LYS A 73 -20.82 -0.35 1.14
C LYS A 73 -20.31 -1.09 2.39
N GLU A 74 -19.05 -1.55 2.40
CA GLU A 74 -18.48 -2.25 3.55
C GLU A 74 -17.24 -1.52 4.10
N ALA A 75 -16.95 -1.71 5.40
CA ALA A 75 -15.86 -1.01 6.10
C ALA A 75 -14.45 -1.47 5.70
N LEU A 76 -14.33 -2.56 4.94
CA LEU A 76 -13.07 -3.20 4.53
C LEU A 76 -12.65 -2.80 3.12
N CYS A 77 -11.38 -2.45 2.96
CA CYS A 77 -10.77 -2.00 1.71
C CYS A 77 -10.65 -3.11 0.65
N SER A 78 -10.53 -4.37 1.08
CA SER A 78 -10.44 -5.53 0.17
C SER A 78 -11.73 -5.75 -0.61
N SER A 79 -12.89 -5.44 0.01
CA SER A 79 -14.21 -5.51 -0.63
C SER A 79 -14.50 -4.32 -1.56
N SER A 80 -13.78 -3.20 -1.42
CA SER A 80 -13.98 -1.99 -2.23
C SER A 80 -12.93 -1.88 -3.35
N TRP A 81 -13.36 -1.63 -4.57
CA TRP A 81 -12.46 -1.49 -5.72
C TRP A 81 -12.38 -0.01 -6.14
N ILE A 82 -11.18 0.52 -6.29
CA ILE A 82 -10.94 1.85 -6.86
C ILE A 82 -10.13 1.74 -8.13
N ALA A 83 -10.24 2.77 -8.98
CA ALA A 83 -9.51 2.82 -10.24
C ALA A 83 -8.02 2.50 -10.03
N TYR A 84 -7.55 1.56 -10.84
CA TYR A 84 -6.20 1.01 -10.87
C TYR A 84 -5.83 0.04 -9.74
N ASP A 85 -6.77 -0.43 -8.90
CA ASP A 85 -6.50 -1.58 -8.02
C ASP A 85 -6.06 -2.82 -8.81
N ILE A 86 -5.21 -3.64 -8.21
CA ILE A 86 -4.63 -4.81 -8.86
C ILE A 86 -5.57 -6.00 -8.68
N ILE A 87 -6.04 -6.55 -9.80
CA ILE A 87 -7.00 -7.64 -9.87
C ILE A 87 -6.32 -8.87 -10.48
N LEU A 88 -6.38 -10.01 -9.80
CA LEU A 88 -5.94 -11.30 -10.32
C LEU A 88 -7.14 -12.03 -10.92
N THR A 89 -7.01 -12.50 -12.17
CA THR A 89 -8.06 -13.28 -12.85
C THR A 89 -8.39 -14.53 -12.03
N GLY A 90 -9.69 -14.77 -11.79
CA GLY A 90 -10.18 -15.90 -11.00
C GLY A 90 -10.12 -15.72 -9.47
N LYS A 91 -9.48 -14.67 -8.95
CA LYS A 91 -9.40 -14.39 -7.49
C LYS A 91 -10.03 -13.05 -7.09
N GLY A 92 -9.88 -12.00 -7.88
CA GLY A 92 -10.35 -10.64 -7.55
C GLY A 92 -9.22 -9.72 -7.11
N LYS A 93 -9.54 -8.70 -6.29
CA LYS A 93 -8.55 -7.71 -5.84
C LYS A 93 -7.47 -8.36 -4.98
N ILE A 94 -6.23 -8.20 -5.39
CA ILE A 94 -5.04 -8.65 -4.65
C ILE A 94 -4.15 -7.49 -4.22
N GLY A 95 -4.38 -6.27 -4.70
CA GLY A 95 -3.55 -5.13 -4.33
C GLY A 95 -4.25 -3.79 -4.40
N GLY A 96 -3.90 -2.92 -3.46
CA GLY A 96 -4.43 -1.57 -3.33
C GLY A 96 -3.42 -0.66 -2.64
N SER A 97 -3.59 0.65 -2.78
CA SER A 97 -2.73 1.63 -2.10
C SER A 97 -3.52 2.75 -1.45
N ALA A 98 -2.86 3.45 -0.54
CA ALA A 98 -3.32 4.70 0.03
C ALA A 98 -2.25 5.77 -0.13
N GLN A 99 -2.69 7.01 -0.27
CA GLN A 99 -1.80 8.15 -0.50
C GLN A 99 -2.05 9.26 0.52
N LYS A 100 -0.97 9.97 0.84
CA LYS A 100 -1.01 11.28 1.50
C LYS A 100 -0.10 12.22 0.73
N VAL A 101 -0.57 13.45 0.53
CA VAL A 101 0.21 14.50 -0.13
C VAL A 101 0.37 15.65 0.84
N ASN A 102 1.59 16.15 0.96
CA ASN A 102 1.88 17.41 1.63
C ASN A 102 2.64 18.31 0.65
N ARG A 103 2.01 19.41 0.22
CA ARG A 103 2.46 20.24 -0.90
C ARG A 103 2.65 19.38 -2.16
N GLU A 104 3.89 19.16 -2.57
CA GLU A 104 4.28 18.38 -3.75
C GLU A 104 4.92 17.03 -3.40
N ILE A 105 5.03 16.71 -2.11
CA ILE A 105 5.58 15.44 -1.63
C ILE A 105 4.45 14.42 -1.50
N LEU A 106 4.58 13.31 -2.21
CA LEU A 106 3.74 12.13 -2.11
C LEU A 106 4.34 11.14 -1.10
N LEU A 107 3.48 10.59 -0.24
CA LEU A 107 3.65 9.29 0.38
C LEU A 107 2.58 8.36 -0.20
N GLN A 108 2.98 7.31 -0.90
CA GLN A 108 2.12 6.20 -1.29
C GLN A 108 2.61 4.93 -0.62
N HIS A 109 1.69 4.14 -0.09
CA HIS A 109 1.99 2.79 0.39
C HIS A 109 0.80 1.89 0.12
N GLY A 110 1.08 0.60 0.01
CA GLY A 110 0.08 -0.38 -0.34
C GLY A 110 0.54 -1.77 0.02
N SER A 111 -0.37 -2.72 -0.13
CA SER A 111 -0.08 -4.13 0.04
C SER A 111 -0.58 -4.94 -1.13
N ILE A 112 0.07 -6.08 -1.33
CA ILE A 112 -0.21 -7.04 -2.39
C ILE A 112 -0.30 -8.41 -1.74
N SER A 113 -1.48 -9.03 -1.74
CA SER A 113 -1.64 -10.43 -1.37
C SER A 113 -0.83 -11.31 -2.30
N LEU A 114 -0.05 -12.22 -1.73
CA LEU A 114 0.78 -13.11 -2.54
C LEU A 114 -0.09 -14.18 -3.21
N PRO A 115 -0.02 -14.35 -4.54
CA PRO A 115 -0.60 -15.51 -5.18
C PRO A 115 0.06 -16.80 -4.65
N GLU A 116 -0.70 -17.90 -4.60
CA GLU A 116 -0.19 -19.17 -4.10
C GLU A 116 1.05 -19.63 -4.88
N GLY A 117 2.05 -20.16 -4.17
CA GLY A 117 3.31 -20.60 -4.76
C GLY A 117 4.28 -19.47 -5.13
N THR A 118 3.96 -18.21 -4.83
CA THR A 118 4.86 -17.08 -5.07
C THR A 118 5.93 -16.97 -3.99
N ASP A 119 7.21 -16.97 -4.38
CA ASP A 119 8.29 -16.53 -3.50
C ASP A 119 8.28 -14.99 -3.40
N GLY A 120 7.97 -14.48 -2.20
CA GLY A 120 7.92 -13.05 -1.92
C GLY A 120 9.26 -12.34 -2.17
N ASN A 121 10.41 -13.00 -1.97
CA ASN A 121 11.70 -12.38 -2.23
C ASN A 121 11.94 -12.19 -3.72
N CYS A 122 11.62 -13.22 -4.52
CA CYS A 122 11.73 -13.15 -5.98
C CYS A 122 10.79 -12.11 -6.57
N LEU A 123 9.53 -12.06 -6.10
CA LEU A 123 8.58 -11.04 -6.52
C LEU A 123 9.05 -9.64 -6.12
N GLY A 124 9.55 -9.47 -4.89
CA GLY A 124 10.06 -8.19 -4.39
C GLY A 124 11.25 -7.67 -5.20
N ALA A 125 12.17 -8.54 -5.59
CA ALA A 125 13.28 -8.20 -6.48
C ALA A 125 12.77 -7.72 -7.85
N LYS A 126 11.78 -8.42 -8.42
CA LYS A 126 11.21 -8.04 -9.72
C LYS A 126 10.42 -6.73 -9.66
N ILE A 127 9.67 -6.51 -8.57
CA ILE A 127 9.01 -5.23 -8.31
C ILE A 127 10.04 -4.10 -8.24
N THR A 128 11.16 -4.31 -7.55
CA THR A 128 12.25 -3.33 -7.44
C THR A 128 12.83 -2.98 -8.82
N GLU A 129 13.14 -3.98 -9.65
CA GLU A 129 13.61 -3.78 -11.03
C GLU A 129 12.60 -2.98 -11.86
N ASN A 130 11.32 -3.34 -11.77
CA ASN A 130 10.27 -2.63 -12.49
C ASN A 130 10.10 -1.20 -11.97
N PHE A 131 10.25 -0.96 -10.67
CA PHE A 131 10.18 0.39 -10.10
C PHE A 131 11.29 1.26 -10.68
N GLU A 132 12.51 0.74 -10.79
CA GLU A 132 13.59 1.48 -11.45
C GLU A 132 13.24 1.85 -12.90
N LYS A 133 12.72 0.88 -13.64
CA LYS A 133 12.32 1.04 -15.05
C LYS A 133 11.19 2.06 -15.21
N PHE A 134 10.09 1.90 -14.47
CA PHE A 134 8.90 2.73 -14.60
C PHE A 134 9.19 4.14 -14.11
N PHE A 135 9.77 4.28 -12.92
CA PHE A 135 10.04 5.59 -12.32
C PHE A 135 11.30 6.26 -12.86
N GLN A 136 12.07 5.58 -13.73
CA GLN A 136 13.30 6.11 -14.32
C GLN A 136 14.27 6.59 -13.23
N THR A 137 14.36 5.81 -12.15
CA THR A 137 15.16 6.11 -10.97
C THR A 137 15.99 4.89 -10.60
N LYS A 138 17.13 5.10 -9.93
CA LYS A 138 17.95 4.00 -9.43
C LYS A 138 17.70 3.81 -7.94
N LEU A 139 17.23 2.63 -7.58
CA LEU A 139 16.98 2.23 -6.21
C LEU A 139 18.28 1.64 -5.65
N LYS A 140 18.77 2.24 -4.58
CA LYS A 140 19.91 1.72 -3.84
C LYS A 140 19.40 1.13 -2.54
N GLN A 141 19.80 -0.10 -2.27
CA GLN A 141 19.57 -0.69 -0.96
C GLN A 141 20.37 0.12 0.07
N GLN A 142 19.66 0.58 1.10
CA GLN A 142 20.22 1.31 2.22
C GLN A 142 19.43 0.99 3.48
N GLU A 143 20.10 1.07 4.62
CA GLU A 143 19.44 1.08 5.92
C GLU A 143 18.86 2.47 6.21
N LEU A 144 17.96 2.54 7.19
CA LEU A 144 17.50 3.82 7.71
C LEU A 144 18.68 4.57 8.32
N THR A 145 18.73 5.88 8.07
CA THR A 145 19.67 6.77 8.77
C THR A 145 19.32 6.85 10.25
N GLU A 146 20.30 7.23 11.09
CA GLU A 146 20.07 7.44 12.53
C GLU A 146 18.93 8.44 12.80
N ALA A 147 18.82 9.49 11.97
CA ALA A 147 17.76 10.48 12.06
C ALA A 147 16.38 9.88 11.74
N GLU A 148 16.27 9.05 10.70
CA GLU A 148 15.02 8.38 10.34
C GLU A 148 14.61 7.35 11.40
N LEU A 149 15.57 6.58 11.92
CA LEU A 149 15.34 5.63 13.00
C LEU A 149 14.85 6.34 14.27
N SER A 150 15.54 7.41 14.68
CA SER A 150 15.14 8.22 15.84
C SER A 150 13.74 8.82 15.70
N LEU A 151 13.41 9.34 14.51
CA LEU A 151 12.05 9.85 14.22
C LEU A 151 11.00 8.74 14.22
N SER A 152 11.34 7.56 13.68
CA SER A 152 10.46 6.39 13.69
C SER A 152 10.12 5.96 15.11
N GLU A 153 11.13 5.80 15.96
CA GLU A 153 10.95 5.43 17.38
C GLU A 153 10.17 6.49 18.16
N LYS A 154 10.46 7.77 17.90
CA LYS A 154 9.72 8.88 18.49
C LYS A 154 8.24 8.81 18.10
N PHE A 155 7.94 8.65 16.81
CA PHE A 155 6.55 8.58 16.35
C PHE A 155 5.82 7.31 16.80
N ALA A 156 6.52 6.18 16.93
CA ALA A 156 5.96 4.98 17.54
C ALA A 156 5.48 5.30 18.97
N LYS A 157 6.39 5.78 19.82
CA LYS A 157 6.13 6.08 21.24
C LYS A 157 5.13 7.21 21.46
N GLU A 158 5.19 8.27 20.67
CA GLU A 158 4.36 9.46 20.89
C GLU A 158 3.00 9.37 20.20
N LYS A 159 2.82 8.46 19.25
CA LYS A 159 1.62 8.43 18.40
C LYS A 159 1.15 7.04 18.01
N TYR A 160 1.93 6.25 17.27
CA TYR A 160 1.42 5.02 16.63
C TYR A 160 1.20 3.86 17.61
N GLU A 161 1.78 3.91 18.81
CA GLU A 161 1.48 2.98 19.91
C GLU A 161 0.33 3.47 20.79
N LYS A 162 -0.12 4.72 20.62
CA LYS A 162 -1.13 5.34 21.51
C LYS A 162 -2.54 4.92 21.12
N TRP A 163 -3.31 4.53 22.13
CA TRP A 163 -4.73 4.19 21.98
C TRP A 163 -5.56 5.34 21.42
N GLU A 164 -5.23 6.58 21.80
CA GLU A 164 -5.92 7.79 21.33
C GLU A 164 -5.82 7.95 19.80
N TRP A 165 -4.65 7.63 19.24
CA TRP A 165 -4.42 7.71 17.81
C TRP A 165 -5.11 6.55 17.07
N ASN A 166 -4.91 5.32 17.55
CA ASN A 166 -5.38 4.12 16.88
C ASN A 166 -6.88 3.92 16.97
N TYR A 167 -7.50 4.22 18.12
CA TYR A 167 -8.93 3.94 18.37
C TYR A 167 -9.79 5.20 18.32
N LYS A 168 -9.50 6.21 19.14
CA LYS A 168 -10.37 7.41 19.27
C LYS A 168 -10.33 8.33 18.03
N GLY A 169 -9.22 8.33 17.30
CA GLY A 169 -9.05 9.19 16.14
C GLY A 169 -9.62 8.65 14.83
N GLY A 170 -9.98 7.36 14.77
CA GLY A 170 -10.47 6.73 13.55
C GLY A 170 -11.99 6.85 13.39
N ARG A 171 -12.48 6.94 12.15
CA ARG A 171 -13.89 6.71 11.83
C ARG A 171 -14.15 5.20 11.78
N PHE A 172 -13.98 4.51 12.90
CA PHE A 172 -14.32 3.09 12.98
C PHE A 172 -15.78 2.96 13.37
N LEU A 173 -16.62 2.50 12.45
CA LEU A 173 -17.91 1.88 12.80
C LEU A 173 -17.58 0.47 13.28
N PHE A 174 -17.28 0.30 14.56
CA PHE A 174 -17.28 -1.04 15.15
C PHE A 174 -18.71 -1.38 15.58
N LEU A 175 -19.29 -2.38 14.89
CA LEU A 175 -20.24 -3.30 15.51
C LEU A 175 -19.46 -4.09 16.57
N GLY A 176 -19.75 -3.87 17.84
CA GLY A 176 -19.32 -4.74 18.93
C GLY A 176 -18.08 -4.30 19.71
N ARG A 177 -18.33 -3.69 20.87
CA ARG A 177 -17.93 -4.23 22.18
C ARG A 177 -19.02 -3.81 23.18
N ASP A 178 -19.89 -4.76 23.50
CA ASP A 178 -20.26 -4.97 24.89
C ASP A 178 -19.16 -5.81 25.54
#